data_AF-A0A4W5MPU4-F1
#
_entry.id   AF-A0A4W5MPU4-F1
#
_cell.length_a   1.000
_cell.length_b   1.000
_cell.length_c   1.000
_cell.angle_alpha   90.00
_cell.angle_beta   90.00
_cell.angle_gamma   90.00
#
_symmetry.space_group_name_H-M   'P 1'
#
loop_
_entity.id
_entity.type
_entity.pdbx_description
1 polymer ?
#
loop_
_entity_poly.entity_id
_entity_poly.type
_entity_poly.pdbx_seq_one_letter_code
_entity_poly.pdbx_strand_id
1 'polypeptide(L)'
;MKNGQAISATDRIHIVIDKLVHKLLVENVSGDDAATYSFFVPAQDIATSGKLNIQTVEILSPLTDVTAVEGTKAVIEATISAADVTSVKWLHNDKLVMPSERIQMLAKGSKQRLVFHRTFATDEGTYKLCVGKADSSCKLTIEKIHIVKHMEDQVCTETQNITFKVEVSHPDIAAVWTFKKQELKAGPKHTIEAKGKNYSLTVINTMKDEE
;
A
#
# COMPACT_ATOMS: atom_id res chain seq x y z
N MET A 1 -20.70 22.28 -29.88
CA MET A 1 -22.02 21.64 -29.68
C MET A 1 -21.82 20.24 -29.12
N LYS A 2 -22.76 19.74 -28.32
CA LYS A 2 -22.88 18.33 -27.87
C LYS A 2 -24.21 17.81 -28.43
N ASN A 3 -24.17 16.77 -29.27
CA ASN A 3 -25.35 16.21 -29.97
C ASN A 3 -26.22 17.29 -30.65
N GLY A 4 -25.57 18.27 -31.30
CA GLY A 4 -26.27 19.36 -32.00
C GLY A 4 -26.81 20.48 -31.10
N GLN A 5 -26.61 20.43 -29.78
CA GLN A 5 -26.96 21.52 -28.85
C GLN A 5 -25.75 22.35 -28.44
N ALA A 6 -25.94 23.66 -28.26
CA ALA A 6 -24.87 24.57 -27.83
C ALA A 6 -24.32 24.17 -26.46
N ILE A 7 -23.00 24.23 -26.31
CA ILE A 7 -22.33 23.96 -25.04
C ILE A 7 -22.02 25.32 -24.42
N SER A 8 -22.39 25.49 -23.16
CA SER A 8 -22.03 26.66 -22.35
C SER A 8 -20.91 26.30 -21.38
N ALA A 9 -20.07 27.29 -21.04
CA ALA A 9 -19.07 27.12 -20.00
C ALA A 9 -19.72 26.87 -18.63
N THR A 10 -19.10 26.01 -17.84
CA THR A 10 -19.52 25.65 -16.47
C THR A 10 -18.27 25.41 -15.61
N ASP A 11 -18.43 25.11 -14.32
CA ASP A 11 -17.31 24.77 -13.43
C ASP A 11 -16.48 23.57 -13.91
N ARG A 12 -17.04 22.68 -14.74
CA ARG A 12 -16.33 21.54 -15.32
C ARG A 12 -16.05 21.68 -16.83
N ILE A 13 -16.66 22.66 -17.49
CA ILE A 13 -16.55 22.83 -18.95
C ILE A 13 -15.93 24.20 -19.22
N HIS A 14 -14.69 24.20 -19.69
CA HIS A 14 -13.98 25.42 -20.04
C HIS A 14 -13.83 25.52 -21.56
N ILE A 15 -14.32 26.63 -22.11
CA ILE A 15 -14.16 26.97 -23.52
C ILE A 15 -13.04 27.99 -23.59
N VAL A 16 -11.91 27.61 -24.21
CA VAL A 16 -10.71 28.44 -24.31
C VAL A 16 -10.48 28.79 -25.76
N ILE A 17 -10.33 30.09 -26.03
CA ILE A 17 -10.01 30.60 -27.36
C ILE A 17 -8.68 31.35 -27.24
N ASP A 18 -7.66 30.85 -27.92
CA ASP A 18 -6.34 31.47 -28.01
C ASP A 18 -5.96 31.63 -29.48
N LYS A 19 -6.17 32.84 -30.01
CA LYS A 19 -5.98 33.20 -31.41
C LYS A 19 -6.72 32.24 -32.35
N LEU A 20 -6.00 31.30 -32.96
CA LEU A 20 -6.53 30.32 -33.91
C LEU A 20 -6.87 28.97 -33.26
N VAL A 21 -6.61 28.82 -31.96
CA VAL A 21 -6.81 27.57 -31.23
C VAL A 21 -8.07 27.67 -30.38
N HIS A 22 -9.05 26.83 -30.70
CA HIS A 22 -10.29 26.70 -29.93
C HIS A 22 -10.25 25.36 -29.18
N LYS A 23 -10.30 25.40 -27.85
CA LYS A 23 -10.26 24.21 -26.98
C LYS A 23 -11.55 24.10 -26.18
N LEU A 24 -12.04 22.88 -26.06
CA LEU A 24 -13.06 22.50 -25.09
C LEU A 24 -12.41 21.57 -24.07
N LEU A 25 -12.23 22.06 -22.85
CA LEU A 25 -11.77 21.24 -21.73
C LEU A 25 -12.99 20.77 -20.94
N VAL A 26 -13.10 19.47 -20.73
CA VAL A 26 -14.14 18.85 -19.89
C VAL A 26 -13.43 18.14 -18.75
N GLU A 27 -13.66 18.61 -17.53
CA GLU A 27 -13.11 18.03 -16.32
C GLU A 27 -14.04 16.96 -15.74
N ASN A 28 -13.44 15.96 -15.08
CA ASN A 28 -14.18 14.87 -14.42
C ASN A 28 -15.18 14.15 -15.34
N VAL A 29 -14.74 13.85 -16.56
CA VAL A 29 -15.53 13.16 -17.60
C VAL A 29 -16.19 11.89 -17.04
N SER A 30 -17.48 11.76 -17.30
CA SER A 30 -18.33 10.66 -16.85
C SER A 30 -19.09 10.05 -18.03
N GLY A 31 -19.73 8.88 -17.85
CA GLY A 31 -20.50 8.23 -18.95
C GLY A 31 -21.51 9.15 -19.65
N ASP A 32 -22.06 10.15 -18.96
CA ASP A 32 -23.02 11.12 -19.52
C ASP A 32 -22.39 12.08 -20.54
N ASP A 33 -21.06 12.15 -20.59
CA ASP A 33 -20.31 12.96 -21.55
C ASP A 33 -20.08 12.24 -22.88
N ALA A 34 -20.42 10.96 -22.99
CA ALA A 34 -20.35 10.22 -24.25
C ALA A 34 -21.33 10.82 -25.27
N ALA A 35 -20.80 11.45 -26.32
CA ALA A 35 -21.59 12.21 -27.28
C ALA A 35 -20.80 12.51 -28.55
N THR A 36 -21.50 12.99 -29.58
CA THR A 36 -20.86 13.64 -30.73
C THR A 36 -20.69 15.12 -30.41
N TYR A 37 -19.44 15.57 -30.39
CA TYR A 37 -19.09 16.97 -30.25
C TYR A 37 -18.83 17.57 -31.63
N SER A 38 -19.34 18.77 -31.87
CA SER A 38 -19.09 19.48 -33.12
C SER A 38 -18.67 20.93 -32.91
N PHE A 39 -17.82 21.41 -33.81
CA PHE A 39 -17.42 22.80 -33.96
C PHE A 39 -18.05 23.33 -35.24
N PHE A 40 -18.65 24.51 -35.19
CA PHE A 40 -19.41 25.11 -36.29
C PHE A 40 -19.10 26.60 -36.38
N VAL A 41 -18.84 27.09 -37.59
CA VAL A 41 -18.62 28.51 -37.89
C VAL A 41 -19.80 29.00 -38.75
N PRO A 42 -20.84 29.61 -38.14
CA PRO A 42 -22.08 29.93 -38.86
C PRO A 42 -21.89 30.85 -40.07
N ALA A 43 -20.97 31.81 -39.98
CA ALA A 43 -20.76 32.80 -41.03
C ALA A 43 -20.19 32.22 -42.34
N GLN A 44 -19.58 31.04 -42.29
CA GLN A 44 -18.99 30.37 -43.46
C GLN A 44 -19.62 29.00 -43.73
N ASP A 45 -20.61 28.61 -42.94
CA ASP A 45 -21.27 27.29 -43.00
C ASP A 45 -20.28 26.10 -43.01
N ILE A 46 -19.20 26.21 -42.22
CA ILE A 46 -18.20 25.14 -42.07
C ILE A 46 -18.31 24.47 -40.70
N ALA A 47 -18.22 23.14 -40.68
CA ALA A 47 -18.33 22.34 -39.47
C ALA A 47 -17.34 21.17 -39.45
N THR A 48 -17.03 20.71 -38.24
CA THR A 48 -16.35 19.43 -38.00
C THR A 48 -16.93 18.78 -36.75
N SER A 49 -16.83 17.44 -36.66
CA SER A 49 -17.32 16.69 -35.51
C SER A 49 -16.41 15.53 -35.13
N GLY A 50 -16.38 15.22 -33.84
CA GLY A 50 -15.72 14.04 -33.28
C GLY A 50 -16.63 13.34 -32.28
N LYS A 51 -16.56 12.01 -32.23
CA LYS A 51 -17.32 11.21 -31.26
C LYS A 51 -16.47 10.88 -30.04
N LEU A 52 -16.95 11.23 -28.86
CA LEU A 52 -16.37 10.82 -27.59
C LEU A 52 -17.07 9.53 -27.12
N ASN A 53 -16.32 8.43 -27.05
CA ASN A 53 -16.77 7.20 -26.39
C ASN A 53 -16.08 7.12 -25.02
N ILE A 54 -16.83 6.71 -24.00
CA ILE A 54 -16.31 6.59 -22.64
C ILE A 54 -16.37 5.11 -22.26
N GLN A 55 -15.20 4.51 -22.06
CA GLN A 55 -15.09 3.13 -21.63
C GLN A 55 -15.24 3.05 -20.12
N THR A 56 -16.07 2.12 -19.65
CA THR A 56 -16.19 1.80 -18.23
C THR A 56 -14.99 0.98 -17.79
N VAL A 57 -14.39 1.39 -16.67
CA VAL A 57 -13.35 0.60 -16.02
C VAL A 57 -14.03 -0.46 -15.16
N GLU A 58 -13.62 -1.70 -15.35
CA GLU A 58 -14.07 -2.85 -14.57
C GLU A 58 -12.93 -3.34 -13.66
N ILE A 59 -13.27 -3.99 -12.56
CA ILE A 59 -12.31 -4.64 -11.68
C ILE A 59 -12.22 -6.11 -12.10
N LEU A 60 -11.09 -6.47 -12.73
CA LEU A 60 -10.84 -7.83 -13.22
C LEU A 60 -10.40 -8.77 -12.09
N SER A 61 -9.56 -8.26 -11.18
CA SER A 61 -9.17 -8.96 -9.97
C SER A 61 -9.51 -8.07 -8.78
N PRO A 62 -10.53 -8.44 -7.97
CA PRO A 62 -10.92 -7.66 -6.81
C PRO A 62 -9.83 -7.68 -5.74
N LEU A 63 -9.96 -6.76 -4.78
CA LEU A 63 -9.16 -6.78 -3.57
C LEU A 63 -9.43 -8.05 -2.77
N THR A 64 -8.39 -8.55 -2.12
CA THR A 64 -8.46 -9.69 -1.19
C THR A 64 -7.90 -9.26 0.15
N ASP A 65 -8.40 -9.86 1.23
CA ASP A 65 -7.91 -9.57 2.58
C ASP A 65 -6.40 -9.81 2.70
N VAL A 66 -5.75 -8.94 3.47
CA VAL A 66 -4.31 -8.95 3.69
C VAL A 66 -4.04 -8.98 5.18
N THR A 67 -3.13 -9.85 5.60
CA THR A 67 -2.56 -9.84 6.95
C THR A 67 -1.11 -9.41 6.87
N ALA A 68 -0.69 -8.49 7.73
CA ALA A 68 0.69 -8.04 7.82
C ALA A 68 1.12 -7.94 9.28
N VAL A 69 2.40 -8.19 9.54
CA VAL A 69 2.98 -7.99 10.87
C VAL A 69 3.27 -6.51 11.05
N GLU A 70 2.98 -5.96 12.23
CA GLU A 70 3.28 -4.57 12.57
C GLU A 70 4.76 -4.24 12.31
N GLY A 71 5.02 -3.10 11.67
CA GLY A 71 6.37 -2.65 11.33
C GLY A 71 6.94 -3.23 10.03
N THR A 72 6.19 -4.06 9.30
CA THR A 72 6.63 -4.64 8.02
C THR A 72 5.95 -3.98 6.82
N LYS A 73 6.34 -4.37 5.61
CA LYS A 73 5.73 -3.89 4.37
C LYS A 73 4.42 -4.63 4.10
N ALA A 74 3.39 -3.91 3.68
CA ALA A 74 2.13 -4.49 3.17
C ALA A 74 1.77 -3.93 1.80
N VAL A 75 1.10 -4.73 0.98
CA VAL A 75 0.61 -4.33 -0.35
C VAL A 75 -0.82 -4.81 -0.52
N ILE A 76 -1.71 -3.87 -0.80
CA ILE A 76 -3.08 -4.14 -1.23
C ILE A 76 -3.13 -3.90 -2.74
N GLU A 77 -3.65 -4.85 -3.52
CA GLU A 77 -3.61 -4.81 -4.99
C GLU A 77 -4.95 -5.20 -5.60
N ALA A 78 -5.37 -4.45 -6.62
CA ALA A 78 -6.42 -4.84 -7.56
C ALA A 78 -5.89 -4.81 -9.01
N THR A 79 -6.56 -5.52 -9.90
CA THR A 79 -6.35 -5.39 -11.36
C THR A 79 -7.61 -4.85 -12.01
N ILE A 80 -7.48 -3.80 -12.83
CA ILE A 80 -8.59 -3.13 -13.53
C ILE A 80 -8.49 -3.32 -15.05
N SER A 81 -9.57 -3.09 -15.79
CA SER A 81 -9.62 -3.34 -17.24
C SER A 81 -8.80 -2.36 -18.08
N ALA A 82 -8.46 -1.18 -17.54
CA ALA A 82 -7.72 -0.14 -18.24
C ALA A 82 -6.31 0.07 -17.64
N ALA A 83 -5.34 0.31 -18.52
CA ALA A 83 -3.96 0.58 -18.10
C ALA A 83 -3.75 2.05 -17.70
N ASP A 84 -2.84 2.27 -16.76
CA ASP A 84 -2.30 3.58 -16.37
C ASP A 84 -3.37 4.60 -15.94
N VAL A 85 -4.50 4.11 -15.40
CA VAL A 85 -5.54 4.94 -14.80
C VAL A 85 -5.04 5.51 -13.48
N THR A 86 -4.94 6.84 -13.40
CA THR A 86 -4.47 7.58 -12.22
C THR A 86 -5.59 8.17 -11.36
N SER A 87 -6.83 8.15 -11.83
CA SER A 87 -8.01 8.68 -11.13
C SER A 87 -8.59 7.75 -10.05
N VAL A 88 -7.86 6.69 -9.69
CA VAL A 88 -8.27 5.72 -8.67
C VAL A 88 -8.21 6.35 -7.27
N LYS A 89 -9.28 6.16 -6.50
CA LYS A 89 -9.35 6.61 -5.10
C LYS A 89 -9.24 5.41 -4.17
N TRP A 90 -8.47 5.57 -3.11
CA TRP A 90 -8.36 4.61 -2.02
C TRP A 90 -9.00 5.20 -0.77
N LEU A 91 -9.83 4.41 -0.09
CA LEU A 91 -10.43 4.78 1.17
C LEU A 91 -10.01 3.79 2.26
N HIS A 92 -9.78 4.29 3.47
CA HIS A 92 -9.59 3.51 4.69
C HIS A 92 -10.70 3.88 5.65
N ASN A 93 -11.54 2.91 6.01
CA ASN A 93 -12.74 3.11 6.84
C ASN A 93 -13.57 4.32 6.34
N ASP A 94 -13.85 4.32 5.02
CA ASP A 94 -14.58 5.34 4.27
C ASP A 94 -13.98 6.77 4.27
N LYS A 95 -12.71 6.92 4.70
CA LYS A 95 -11.96 8.18 4.58
C LYS A 95 -10.91 8.08 3.48
N LEU A 96 -10.77 9.13 2.69
CA LEU A 96 -9.79 9.18 1.60
C LEU A 96 -8.37 9.00 2.16
N VAL A 97 -7.62 8.06 1.59
CA VAL A 97 -6.21 7.84 1.90
C VAL A 97 -5.38 8.85 1.12
N MET A 98 -4.51 9.57 1.82
CA MET A 98 -3.57 10.52 1.22
C MET A 98 -2.19 9.88 1.08
N PRO A 99 -1.51 10.05 -0.07
CA PRO A 99 -0.16 9.56 -0.24
C PRO A 99 0.81 10.25 0.73
N SER A 100 1.84 9.52 1.14
CA SER A 100 2.92 9.98 2.01
C SER A 100 4.21 9.20 1.72
N GLU A 101 5.31 9.53 2.39
CA GLU A 101 6.53 8.71 2.30
C GLU A 101 6.28 7.26 2.75
N ARG A 102 5.38 7.08 3.71
CA ARG A 102 5.03 5.76 4.26
C ARG A 102 4.05 4.99 3.38
N ILE A 103 3.06 5.67 2.82
CA ILE A 103 1.97 5.06 2.03
C ILE A 103 2.04 5.58 0.59
N GLN A 104 2.29 4.69 -0.36
CA GLN A 104 2.34 5.02 -1.78
C GLN A 104 1.19 4.38 -2.56
N MET A 105 0.64 5.14 -3.49
CA MET A 105 -0.33 4.66 -4.47
C MET A 105 0.40 4.48 -5.81
N LEU A 106 0.41 3.26 -6.35
CA LEU A 106 1.13 2.94 -7.58
C LEU A 106 0.17 2.36 -8.61
N ALA A 107 0.11 3.02 -9.77
CA ALA A 107 -0.53 2.51 -10.98
C ALA A 107 0.56 2.06 -11.95
N LYS A 108 0.54 0.80 -12.38
CA LYS A 108 1.46 0.27 -13.38
C LYS A 108 0.73 -0.70 -14.29
N GLY A 109 0.51 -0.31 -15.55
CA GLY A 109 -0.37 -1.05 -16.44
C GLY A 109 -1.77 -1.13 -15.83
N SER A 110 -2.37 -2.32 -15.82
CA SER A 110 -3.70 -2.56 -15.23
C SER A 110 -3.71 -2.73 -13.71
N LYS A 111 -2.54 -2.71 -13.04
CA LYS A 111 -2.46 -2.96 -11.60
C LYS A 111 -2.51 -1.67 -10.81
N GLN A 112 -3.34 -1.68 -9.76
CA GLN A 112 -3.51 -0.59 -8.80
C GLN A 112 -3.08 -1.09 -7.43
N ARG A 113 -2.12 -0.40 -6.81
CA ARG A 113 -1.53 -0.82 -5.53
C ARG A 113 -1.56 0.28 -4.50
N LEU A 114 -1.89 -0.07 -3.27
CA LEU A 114 -1.64 0.72 -2.07
C LEU A 114 -0.52 0.03 -1.28
N VAL A 115 0.64 0.66 -1.22
CA VAL A 115 1.87 0.13 -0.64
C VAL A 115 2.18 0.83 0.67
N PHE A 116 2.25 0.07 1.76
CA PHE A 116 2.72 0.52 3.06
C PHE A 116 4.18 0.10 3.21
N HIS A 117 5.10 1.04 3.26
CA HIS A 117 6.52 0.73 3.54
C HIS A 117 6.72 0.20 4.95
N ARG A 118 5.89 0.68 5.88
CA ARG A 118 5.85 0.24 7.26
C ARG A 118 4.43 0.32 7.80
N THR A 119 3.91 -0.80 8.25
CA THR A 119 2.58 -0.92 8.87
C THR A 119 2.62 -0.52 10.35
N PHE A 120 1.51 0.02 10.82
CA PHE A 120 1.22 0.32 12.23
C PHE A 120 -0.14 -0.23 12.61
N ALA A 121 -0.40 -0.46 13.90
CA ALA A 121 -1.71 -0.89 14.38
C ALA A 121 -2.88 -0.01 13.88
N THR A 122 -2.66 1.29 13.67
CA THR A 122 -3.67 2.22 13.15
C THR A 122 -4.03 2.01 11.68
N ASP A 123 -3.23 1.26 10.93
CA ASP A 123 -3.52 0.96 9.53
C ASP A 123 -4.55 -0.16 9.37
N GLU A 124 -4.84 -0.92 10.43
CA GLU A 124 -5.87 -1.96 10.42
C GLU A 124 -7.25 -1.39 10.03
N GLY A 125 -8.00 -2.14 9.24
CA GLY A 125 -9.37 -1.78 8.87
C GLY A 125 -9.75 -2.19 7.46
N THR A 126 -10.83 -1.60 6.97
CA THR A 126 -11.36 -1.87 5.62
C THR A 126 -10.78 -0.86 4.63
N TYR A 127 -10.19 -1.38 3.56
CA TYR A 127 -9.71 -0.59 2.44
C TYR A 127 -10.64 -0.78 1.24
N LYS A 128 -10.94 0.31 0.55
CA LYS A 128 -11.79 0.32 -0.64
C LYS A 128 -11.07 1.04 -1.78
N LEU A 129 -10.97 0.38 -2.92
CA LEU A 129 -10.55 0.97 -4.18
C LEU A 129 -11.79 1.39 -4.95
N CYS A 130 -11.83 2.63 -5.43
CA CYS A 130 -12.89 3.16 -6.28
C CYS A 130 -12.31 3.68 -7.61
N VAL A 131 -12.88 3.24 -8.74
CA VAL A 131 -12.51 3.68 -10.09
C VAL A 131 -13.76 3.83 -10.95
N GLY A 132 -14.08 5.07 -11.33
CA GLY A 132 -15.34 5.36 -12.03
C GLY A 132 -16.56 4.92 -11.20
N LYS A 133 -17.32 3.94 -11.71
CA LYS A 133 -18.49 3.35 -11.04
C LYS A 133 -18.18 2.00 -10.37
N ALA A 134 -16.97 1.47 -10.53
CA ALA A 134 -16.57 0.21 -9.94
C ALA A 134 -15.83 0.43 -8.61
N ASP A 135 -16.09 -0.44 -7.65
CA ASP A 135 -15.35 -0.48 -6.39
C ASP A 135 -15.11 -1.91 -5.92
N SER A 136 -14.09 -2.07 -5.09
CA SER A 136 -13.77 -3.34 -4.43
C SER A 136 -13.18 -3.03 -3.07
N SER A 137 -13.45 -3.90 -2.09
CA SER A 137 -13.02 -3.71 -0.70
C SER A 137 -12.32 -4.95 -0.15
N CYS A 138 -11.39 -4.75 0.78
CA CYS A 138 -10.74 -5.82 1.56
C CYS A 138 -10.45 -5.35 2.98
N LYS A 139 -10.13 -6.28 3.87
CA LYS A 139 -9.63 -6.01 5.21
C LYS A 139 -8.11 -6.13 5.25
N LEU A 140 -7.45 -5.12 5.84
CA LEU A 140 -6.06 -5.22 6.29
C LEU A 140 -6.07 -5.52 7.79
N THR A 141 -5.47 -6.65 8.19
CA THR A 141 -5.30 -7.05 9.59
C THR A 141 -3.83 -6.87 9.98
N ILE A 142 -3.57 -6.25 11.14
CA ILE A 142 -2.22 -5.99 11.61
C ILE A 142 -1.90 -6.84 12.84
N GLU A 143 -1.00 -7.79 12.68
CA GLU A 143 -0.58 -8.69 13.74
C GLU A 143 0.57 -8.10 14.56
N LYS A 144 0.39 -8.05 15.88
CA LYS A 144 1.44 -7.60 16.81
C LYS A 144 2.39 -8.74 17.15
N ILE A 145 3.68 -8.43 17.11
CA ILE A 145 4.71 -9.34 17.60
C ILE A 145 4.62 -9.41 19.11
N HIS A 146 4.45 -10.62 19.63
CA HIS A 146 4.52 -10.92 21.06
C HIS A 146 5.39 -12.16 21.31
N ILE A 147 5.80 -12.31 22.58
CA ILE A 147 6.50 -13.50 23.08
C ILE A 147 5.45 -14.59 23.30
N VAL A 148 5.68 -15.76 22.69
CA VAL A 148 4.84 -16.96 22.83
C VAL A 148 5.34 -17.81 23.99
N LYS A 149 6.67 -18.02 24.06
CA LYS A 149 7.32 -18.73 25.16
C LYS A 149 8.39 -17.83 25.79
N HIS A 150 8.18 -17.49 27.05
CA HIS A 150 9.12 -16.72 27.84
C HIS A 150 10.34 -17.55 28.21
N MET A 151 11.49 -16.89 28.37
CA MET A 151 12.64 -17.51 29.00
C MET A 151 12.37 -17.70 30.49
N GLU A 152 12.97 -18.74 31.05
CA GLU A 152 12.81 -19.12 32.45
C GLU A 152 14.06 -18.76 33.24
N ASP A 153 13.90 -18.48 34.53
CA ASP A 153 15.02 -18.32 35.45
C ASP A 153 15.84 -19.61 35.49
N GLN A 154 17.16 -19.47 35.52
CA GLN A 154 18.09 -20.59 35.51
C GLN A 154 19.03 -20.51 36.71
N VAL A 155 19.30 -21.66 37.32
CA VAL A 155 20.31 -21.83 38.35
C VAL A 155 21.33 -22.83 37.83
N CYS A 156 22.60 -22.42 37.78
CA CYS A 156 23.70 -23.27 37.36
C CYS A 156 24.86 -23.14 38.35
N THR A 157 25.75 -24.13 38.38
CA THR A 157 27.01 -24.00 39.11
C THR A 157 28.01 -23.17 38.31
N GLU A 158 29.06 -22.67 38.97
CA GLU A 158 30.23 -22.18 38.26
C GLU A 158 30.72 -23.27 37.28
N THR A 159 31.31 -22.85 36.15
CA THR A 159 31.77 -23.67 35.00
C THR A 159 30.70 -24.21 34.04
N GLN A 160 29.41 -24.11 34.35
CA GLN A 160 28.36 -24.60 33.44
C GLN A 160 27.96 -23.59 32.36
N ASN A 161 27.74 -24.09 31.14
CA ASN A 161 27.07 -23.33 30.09
C ASN A 161 25.57 -23.31 30.35
N ILE A 162 24.93 -22.16 30.11
CA ILE A 162 23.50 -21.99 30.28
C ILE A 162 22.85 -21.47 29.00
N THR A 163 21.68 -21.99 28.64
CA THR A 163 20.94 -21.55 27.45
C THR A 163 19.59 -20.98 27.83
N PHE A 164 19.39 -19.70 27.53
CA PHE A 164 18.07 -19.06 27.53
C PHE A 164 17.41 -19.29 26.18
N LYS A 165 16.10 -19.56 26.20
CA LYS A 165 15.29 -19.77 24.98
C LYS A 165 14.04 -18.90 25.04
N VAL A 166 13.71 -18.28 23.92
CA VAL A 166 12.49 -17.49 23.72
C VAL A 166 11.84 -17.92 22.41
N GLU A 167 10.51 -18.04 22.41
CA GLU A 167 9.73 -18.19 21.19
C GLU A 167 8.88 -16.94 20.97
N VAL A 168 8.87 -16.41 19.75
CA VAL A 168 8.05 -15.26 19.35
C VAL A 168 6.98 -15.67 18.34
N SER A 169 5.95 -14.84 18.22
CA SER A 169 4.79 -15.10 17.35
C SER A 169 5.08 -15.24 15.84
N HIS A 170 6.14 -14.60 15.33
CA HIS A 170 6.46 -14.49 13.90
C HIS A 170 7.95 -14.75 13.63
N PRO A 171 8.33 -15.31 12.47
CA PRO A 171 9.73 -15.51 12.11
C PRO A 171 10.40 -14.20 11.66
N ASP A 172 11.72 -14.25 11.49
CA ASP A 172 12.54 -13.19 10.88
C ASP A 172 12.46 -11.82 11.58
N ILE A 173 12.13 -11.83 12.87
CA ILE A 173 12.11 -10.63 13.69
C ILE A 173 13.54 -10.28 14.09
N ALA A 174 13.94 -9.03 13.86
CA ALA A 174 15.21 -8.49 14.32
C ALA A 174 15.19 -8.31 15.85
N ALA A 175 15.56 -9.36 16.58
CA ALA A 175 15.65 -9.36 18.04
C ALA A 175 17.11 -9.25 18.49
N VAL A 176 17.33 -8.64 19.66
CA VAL A 176 18.64 -8.51 20.29
C VAL A 176 18.61 -9.06 21.71
N TRP A 177 19.68 -9.75 22.11
CA TRP A 177 19.89 -10.16 23.50
C TRP A 177 20.60 -9.04 24.25
N THR A 178 20.19 -8.76 25.48
CA THR A 178 20.82 -7.73 26.31
C THR A 178 21.17 -8.25 27.69
N PHE A 179 22.28 -7.77 28.24
CA PHE A 179 22.67 -7.97 29.63
C PHE A 179 22.97 -6.62 30.25
N LYS A 180 22.34 -6.30 31.39
CA LYS A 180 22.45 -4.98 32.04
C LYS A 180 22.20 -3.82 31.05
N LYS A 181 21.20 -3.99 30.16
CA LYS A 181 20.83 -3.04 29.08
C LYS A 181 21.88 -2.83 27.98
N GLN A 182 22.94 -3.64 27.95
CA GLN A 182 23.92 -3.63 26.87
C GLN A 182 23.65 -4.80 25.92
N GLU A 183 23.67 -4.52 24.61
CA GLU A 183 23.52 -5.55 23.58
C GLU A 183 24.66 -6.56 23.62
N LEU A 184 24.31 -7.84 23.60
CA LEU A 184 25.23 -8.95 23.51
C LEU A 184 25.51 -9.29 22.04
N LYS A 185 26.78 -9.51 21.73
CA LYS A 185 27.23 -10.00 20.42
C LYS A 185 27.69 -11.44 20.53
N ALA A 186 27.47 -12.21 19.48
CA ALA A 186 28.02 -13.55 19.36
C ALA A 186 29.56 -13.51 19.46
N GLY A 187 30.14 -14.48 20.16
CA GLY A 187 31.58 -14.55 20.40
C GLY A 187 31.95 -15.65 21.39
N PRO A 188 33.19 -15.66 21.92
CA PRO A 188 33.68 -16.75 22.77
C PRO A 188 32.86 -16.99 24.05
N LYS A 189 32.18 -15.95 24.56
CA LYS A 189 31.36 -16.01 25.77
C LYS A 189 29.87 -16.20 25.50
N HIS A 190 29.41 -16.01 24.27
CA HIS A 190 27.98 -16.02 23.93
C HIS A 190 27.75 -16.66 22.55
N THR A 191 26.94 -17.71 22.51
CA THR A 191 26.35 -18.21 21.26
C THR A 191 24.93 -17.66 21.14
N ILE A 192 24.63 -17.00 20.03
CA ILE A 192 23.29 -16.47 19.73
C ILE A 192 22.79 -17.17 18.47
N GLU A 193 21.61 -17.78 18.54
CA GLU A 193 21.00 -18.45 17.40
C GLU A 193 19.54 -17.97 17.24
N ALA A 194 19.11 -17.87 16.00
CA ALA A 194 17.73 -17.59 15.63
C ALA A 194 17.32 -18.56 14.53
N LYS A 195 16.26 -19.34 14.76
CA LYS A 195 15.71 -20.30 13.80
C LYS A 195 14.19 -20.19 13.76
N GLY A 196 13.69 -19.56 12.70
CA GLY A 196 12.26 -19.28 12.55
C GLY A 196 11.77 -18.41 13.70
N LYS A 197 10.89 -18.97 14.53
CA LYS A 197 10.29 -18.31 15.70
C LYS A 197 11.09 -18.46 17.00
N ASN A 198 12.14 -19.29 16.99
CA ASN A 198 12.89 -19.66 18.19
C ASN A 198 14.23 -18.92 18.25
N TYR A 199 14.53 -18.35 19.42
CA TYR A 199 15.74 -17.59 19.69
C TYR A 199 16.42 -18.20 20.91
N SER A 200 17.74 -18.40 20.82
CA SER A 200 18.56 -18.92 21.92
C SER A 200 19.77 -18.03 22.19
N LEU A 201 20.09 -17.90 23.47
CA LEU A 201 21.35 -17.34 23.95
C LEU A 201 22.00 -18.38 24.86
N THR A 202 23.14 -18.91 24.45
CA THR A 202 24.00 -19.72 25.31
C THR A 202 25.11 -18.85 25.88
N VAL A 203 25.13 -18.68 27.19
CA VAL A 203 26.27 -18.09 27.89
C VAL A 203 27.27 -19.21 28.15
N ILE A 204 28.45 -19.08 27.54
CA ILE A 204 29.51 -20.07 27.64
C ILE A 204 30.40 -19.69 28.81
N ASN A 205 30.58 -20.64 29.72
CA ASN A 205 31.63 -20.54 30.72
C ASN A 205 32.89 -21.22 30.19
N THR A 206 33.83 -20.42 29.71
CA THR A 206 35.19 -20.86 29.52
C THR A 206 35.91 -20.75 30.85
N MET A 207 36.25 -21.90 31.47
CA MET A 207 37.34 -21.90 32.44
C MET A 207 38.55 -21.32 31.71
N LYS A 208 38.98 -20.13 32.11
CA LYS A 208 40.30 -19.64 31.73
C LYS A 208 41.29 -20.45 32.57
N ASP A 209 41.63 -21.65 32.08
CA ASP A 209 42.94 -22.21 32.35
C ASP A 209 43.76 -21.96 31.08
N GLU A 210 44.68 -21.00 31.18
CA GLU A 210 46.05 -21.11 30.68
C GLU A 210 46.83 -19.90 31.23
N GLU A 211 47.64 -20.23 32.24
CA GLU A 211 48.98 -19.75 32.62
C GLU A 211 49.51 -18.45 32.00
#